data_AF-H8YZK8-F1
#
_entry.id   AF-H8YZK8-F1
#
_cell.length_a   1.000
_cell.length_b   1.000
_cell.length_c   1.000
_cell.angle_alpha   90.00
_cell.angle_beta   90.00
_cell.angle_gamma   90.00
#
_symmetry.space_group_name_H-M   'P 1'
#
loop_
_entity.id
_entity.type
_entity.pdbx_description
1 polymer ?
#
loop_
_entity_poly.entity_id
_entity_poly.type
_entity_poly.pdbx_seq_one_letter_code
_entity_poly.pdbx_strand_id
1 'polypeptide(L)' 'MLTDDTIELRDEERTPCEVWTRVMGYHRPVSAFNAGKQSEHRDRLMFSEQPQGCEQRRSQCTTRRATERPVEQIRQLEAA' A
#
# COMPACT_ATOMS: atom_id res chain seq x y z
N MET A 1 21.50 16.07 6.00
CA MET A 1 20.16 16.07 5.36
C MET A 1 20.43 16.00 3.87
N LEU A 2 20.05 14.90 3.21
CA LEU A 2 20.10 14.81 1.75
C LEU A 2 18.77 15.37 1.27
N THR A 3 18.84 16.49 0.55
CA THR A 3 17.72 17.03 -0.20
C THR A 3 17.45 16.07 -1.35
N ASP A 4 16.18 15.68 -1.51
CA ASP A 4 15.74 14.82 -2.61
C ASP A 4 15.74 15.67 -3.88
N ASP A 5 16.92 15.82 -4.49
CA ASP A 5 17.07 16.47 -5.79
C ASP A 5 16.49 15.52 -6.83
N THR A 6 15.28 15.83 -7.29
CA THR A 6 14.59 15.04 -8.31
C THR A 6 15.33 15.21 -9.64
N ILE A 7 16.15 14.21 -10.00
CA ILE A 7 16.91 14.20 -11.25
C ILE A 7 15.97 13.80 -12.40
N GLU A 8 15.56 14.78 -13.20
CA GLU A 8 14.77 14.55 -14.41
C GLU A 8 15.67 14.38 -15.63
N LEU A 9 15.64 13.18 -16.24
CA LEU A 9 16.36 12.83 -17.46
C LEU A 9 15.50 13.04 -18.70
N ARG A 10 16.07 13.62 -19.77
CA ARG A 10 15.42 13.72 -21.08
C ARG A 10 15.33 12.35 -21.73
N ASP A 11 14.36 12.15 -22.63
CA ASP A 11 14.11 10.83 -23.24
C ASP A 11 15.30 10.31 -24.06
N GLU A 12 16.08 11.20 -24.67
CA GLU A 12 17.28 10.84 -25.44
C GLU A 12 18.44 10.35 -24.56
N GLU A 13 18.42 10.70 -23.27
CA GLU A 13 19.45 10.32 -22.30
C GLU A 13 19.11 8.99 -21.61
N ARG A 14 17.90 8.45 -21.83
CA ARG A 14 17.42 7.21 -21.21
C ARG A 14 17.87 5.98 -22.01
N THR A 15 18.31 4.96 -21.30
CA THR A 15 18.56 3.62 -21.86
C THR A 15 17.33 2.74 -21.66
N PRO A 16 16.82 2.03 -22.69
CA PRO A 16 15.70 1.13 -22.52
C PRO A 16 16.07 -0.05 -21.60
N CYS A 17 15.23 -0.31 -20.61
CA CYS A 17 15.41 -1.45 -19.71
C CYS A 17 14.49 -2.59 -20.11
N GLU A 18 15.03 -3.81 -20.15
CA GLU A 18 14.21 -5.01 -20.30
C GLU A 18 13.69 -5.49 -18.96
N VAL A 19 12.40 -5.79 -18.91
CA VAL A 19 11.77 -6.39 -17.74
C VAL A 19 11.77 -7.91 -17.88
N TRP A 20 12.32 -8.59 -16.88
CA TRP A 20 12.42 -10.05 -16.82
C TRP A 20 11.53 -10.59 -15.70
N THR A 21 10.85 -11.71 -15.96
CA THR A 21 9.97 -12.33 -14.96
C THR A 21 10.15 -13.83 -14.92
N ARG A 22 9.78 -14.45 -13.80
CA ARG A 22 9.91 -15.89 -13.57
C ARG A 22 8.70 -16.64 -14.12
N VAL A 23 8.94 -17.49 -15.12
CA VAL A 23 7.94 -18.38 -15.71
C VAL A 23 8.30 -19.82 -15.39
N MET A 24 7.46 -20.52 -14.63
CA MET A 24 7.59 -21.96 -14.33
C MET A 24 8.99 -22.42 -13.86
N GLY A 25 9.82 -21.54 -13.31
CA GLY A 25 11.14 -21.89 -12.78
C GLY A 25 12.32 -21.08 -13.35
N TYR A 26 12.21 -20.52 -14.55
CA TYR A 26 13.29 -19.76 -15.21
C TYR A 26 12.89 -18.30 -15.49
N HIS A 27 13.89 -17.43 -15.72
CA HIS A 27 13.66 -16.04 -16.09
C HIS A 27 13.53 -15.90 -17.61
N ARG A 28 12.51 -15.16 -18.05
CA ARG A 28 12.27 -14.83 -19.46
C ARG A 28 11.94 -13.35 -19.58
N PRO A 29 12.43 -12.65 -20.62
CA PRO A 29 12.04 -11.27 -20.88
C PRO A 29 10.54 -11.20 -21.22
N VAL A 30 9.86 -10.22 -20.66
CA VAL A 30 8.42 -9.99 -20.87
C VAL A 30 8.14 -9.62 -22.34
N SER A 31 9.09 -8.96 -23.02
CA SER A 31 9.02 -8.63 -24.45
C SER A 31 8.85 -9.86 -25.35
N ALA A 32 9.33 -11.03 -24.92
CA ALA A 32 9.23 -12.25 -25.69
C ALA A 32 7.90 -13.00 -25.49
N PHE A 33 6.91 -12.46 -24.75
CA PHE A 33 5.68 -13.19 -24.43
C PHE A 33 4.68 -13.22 -25.60
N ASN A 34 4.10 -14.39 -25.85
CA ASN A 34 2.95 -14.52 -26.75
C ASN A 34 1.70 -13.92 -26.11
N ALA A 35 0.68 -13.57 -26.91
CA ALA A 35 -0.55 -12.92 -26.42
C ALA A 35 -1.21 -13.64 -25.22
N GLY A 36 -1.29 -14.97 -25.23
CA GLY A 36 -1.83 -15.73 -24.10
C GLY A 36 -1.02 -15.58 -22.81
N LYS A 37 0.31 -15.54 -22.92
CA LYS A 37 1.20 -15.32 -21.76
C LYS A 37 1.15 -13.88 -21.27
N GLN A 38 0.92 -12.91 -22.15
CA GLN A 38 0.68 -11.53 -21.75
C GLN A 38 -0.63 -11.38 -20.96
N SER A 39 -1.71 -12.06 -21.39
CA SER A 39 -2.97 -12.06 -20.64
C SER A 39 -2.79 -12.70 -19.26
N GLU A 40 -2.22 -13.91 -19.21
CA GLU A 40 -1.92 -14.60 -17.95
C GLU A 40 -1.07 -13.72 -17.02
N HIS A 41 -0.07 -13.01 -17.54
CA HIS A 41 0.79 -12.13 -16.75
C HIS A 41 0.03 -10.93 -16.17
N ARG A 42 -0.88 -10.32 -16.94
CA ARG A 42 -1.73 -9.21 -16.48
C ARG A 42 -2.69 -9.62 -15.37
N ASP A 43 -3.16 -10.86 -15.40
CA ASP A 43 -4.10 -11.39 -14.40
C ASP A 43 -3.41 -11.84 -13.08
N ARG A 44 -2.08 -11.75 -12.99
CA ARG A 44 -1.33 -12.12 -11.78
C ARG A 44 -1.53 -11.08 -10.68
N LEU A 45 -1.88 -11.55 -9.50
CA LEU A 45 -1.96 -10.71 -8.30
C LEU A 45 -0.57 -10.53 -7.70
N MET A 46 -0.20 -9.26 -7.47
CA MET A 46 1.04 -8.90 -6.80
C MET A 46 0.83 -8.94 -5.29
N PHE A 47 1.89 -9.29 -4.56
CA PHE A 47 1.89 -9.15 -3.11
C PHE A 47 1.85 -7.65 -2.76
N SER A 48 0.99 -7.29 -1.82
CA SER A 48 0.92 -5.95 -1.22
C SER A 48 1.11 -6.08 0.28
N GLU A 49 2.02 -5.28 0.85
CA GLU A 49 2.25 -5.22 2.29
C GLU A 49 1.03 -4.70 3.07
N GLN A 50 0.19 -3.91 2.40
CA GLN A 50 -1.09 -3.45 2.89
C GLN A 50 -2.17 -4.31 2.22
N PRO A 51 -2.62 -5.40 2.86
CA PRO A 51 -3.67 -6.21 2.30
C PRO A 51 -4.96 -5.39 2.26
N GLN A 52 -5.59 -5.33 1.09
CA GLN A 52 -6.80 -4.54 0.81
C GLN A 52 -7.99 -4.84 1.77
N GLY A 53 -7.90 -5.90 2.57
CA GLY A 53 -8.88 -6.27 3.59
C GLY A 53 -8.54 -5.91 5.05
N CYS A 54 -7.39 -5.31 5.38
CA CYS A 54 -7.04 -5.00 6.80
C CYS A 54 -7.25 -3.55 7.23
N GLU A 55 -7.46 -2.63 6.30
CA GLU A 55 -7.51 -1.18 6.59
C GLU A 55 -8.68 -0.79 7.50
N GLN A 56 -9.75 -1.59 7.50
CA GLN A 56 -10.96 -1.36 8.29
C GLN A 56 -10.83 -1.79 9.77
N ARG A 57 -9.80 -2.56 10.15
CA ARG A 57 -9.62 -3.01 11.55
C ARG A 57 -8.81 -2.05 12.41
N ARG A 58 -8.05 -1.11 11.82
CA ARG A 58 -7.30 -0.11 12.59
C ARG A 58 -8.18 1.05 13.06
N SER A 59 -9.17 1.45 12.26
CA SER A 59 -10.05 2.59 12.53
C SER A 59 -11.19 2.30 13.53
N GLN A 60 -11.52 1.03 13.82
CA GLN A 60 -12.52 0.69 14.84
C GLN A 60 -11.94 0.43 16.24
N CYS A 61 -10.62 0.32 16.39
CA CYS A 61 -9.99 0.12 17.69
C CYS A 61 -9.73 1.44 18.45
N THR A 62 -9.73 2.59 17.76
CA THR A 62 -9.50 3.91 18.38
C THR A 62 -10.78 4.60 18.86
N THR A 63 -11.98 4.06 18.58
CA THR A 63 -13.28 4.68 18.96
C THR A 63 -13.98 3.99 20.14
N ARG A 64 -13.28 3.18 20.95
CA ARG A 64 -13.82 2.63 22.22
C ARG A 64 -13.17 3.18 23.49
N ARG A 65 -12.69 4.44 23.46
CA ARG A 65 -12.45 5.24 24.67
C ARG A 65 -12.91 6.67 24.46
N ALA A 66 -14.21 6.92 24.56
CA ALA A 66 -14.74 8.28 24.68
C ALA A 66 -16.13 8.28 25.32
N THR A 67 -16.24 7.72 26.53
CA THR A 67 -17.21 8.21 27.52
C THR A 67 -16.53 8.21 28.89
N GLU A 68 -15.34 8.82 29.00
CA GLU A 68 -14.87 9.32 30.29
C GLU A 68 -15.69 10.58 30.57
N ARG A 69 -16.75 10.46 31.36
CA ARG A 69 -17.41 11.63 31.95
C ARG A 69 -16.36 12.34 32.82
N PRO A 70 -16.16 13.66 32.69
CA PRO A 70 -15.23 14.38 33.56
C PRO A 70 -15.66 14.24 35.02
N VAL A 71 -14.71 13.93 35.90
CA VAL A 71 -14.92 13.60 37.34
C VAL A 71 -15.28 14.84 38.20
N GLU A 72 -15.66 15.96 37.58
CA GLU A 72 -16.06 17.20 38.29
C GLU A 72 -17.58 17.32 38.50
N GLN A 73 -18.39 16.45 37.92
CA GLN A 73 -19.85 16.59 37.93
C GLN A 73 -20.58 15.79 39.02
N ILE A 74 -19.86 15.08 39.90
CA ILE A 74 -20.48 14.21 40.93
C ILE A 74 -20.82 14.97 42.23
N ARG A 75 -20.28 16.18 42.47
CA ARG A 75 -20.44 16.86 43.77
C ARG A 75 -21.63 17.81 43.90
N GLN A 76 -22.44 18.01 42.86
CA GLN A 76 -23.59 18.94 42.90
C GLN A 76 -24.98 18.27 42.97
N LEU A 77 -25.05 16.93 43.10
CA LEU A 77 -26.33 16.20 43.13
C LEU A 77 -26.71 15.63 44.51
N GLU A 78 -25.92 15.89 45.57
CA GLU A 78 -26.23 15.40 46.93
C GLU A 78 -26.70 16.51 47.91
N ALA A 79 -27.07 17.70 47.41
CA ALA A 79 -27.51 18.83 48.25
C ALA A 79 -28.89 19.40 47.86
N ALA A 80 -29.84 18.53 47.52
CA ALA A 80 -31.26 18.87 47.35
C ALA A 80 -32.15 17.87 48.08
#